data_AF-A0A967HRD5-F1
#
_entry.id   AF-A0A967HRD5-F1
#
_cell.length_a   1.000
_cell.length_b   1.000
_cell.length_c   1.000
_cell.angle_alpha   90.00
_cell.angle_beta   90.00
_cell.angle_gamma   90.00
#
_symmetry.space_group_name_H-M   'P 1'
#
loop_
_entity.id
_entity.type
_entity.pdbx_description
1 polymer ?
#
loop_
_entity_poly.entity_id
_entity_poly.type
_entity_poly.pdbx_seq_one_letter_code
_entity_poly.pdbx_strand_id
1 'polypeptide(L)'
;ATDARGAFTLRGLDPGTVSLQVRAPGYRSTTLTVEARNGDVTPLRVELPPAPLAMAGLSVEAARGRSAGATVLERGQVEALGPGDLALALERVPGVVVSRQGGPDSPAAVSIRGGSTDQALVLLDGVPVNAPLTGRVDLSTITLDAVERITVLPGVQSARYGPRALSGVILVEGRSPDGGETRGAASTGSWGAKRVSVALGGASESASGRRTAGRIGGEWRETDGNYRYAVPEVRGG
;
A
#
# COMPACT_ATOMS: atom_id res chain seq x y z
N ALA A 1 -5.10 -22.88 -16.82
CA ALA A 1 -6.33 -22.82 -16.00
C ALA A 1 -6.56 -24.19 -15.38
N THR A 2 -6.84 -24.26 -14.09
CA THR A 2 -7.20 -25.48 -13.36
C THR A 2 -8.70 -25.77 -13.51
N ASP A 3 -9.09 -27.04 -13.50
CA ASP A 3 -10.50 -27.43 -13.44
C ASP A 3 -11.08 -27.27 -12.02
N ALA A 4 -12.38 -27.51 -11.85
CA ALA A 4 -13.08 -27.42 -10.56
C ALA A 4 -12.58 -28.43 -9.49
N ARG A 5 -11.70 -29.37 -9.86
CA ARG A 5 -11.05 -30.33 -8.95
C ARG A 5 -9.57 -30.01 -8.70
N GLY A 6 -9.09 -28.86 -9.19
CA GLY A 6 -7.70 -28.42 -9.03
C GLY A 6 -6.71 -29.13 -9.96
N ALA A 7 -7.17 -29.90 -10.94
CA ALA A 7 -6.30 -30.55 -11.91
C ALA A 7 -5.87 -29.57 -13.02
N PHE A 8 -4.60 -29.61 -13.38
CA PHE A 8 -4.05 -28.87 -14.52
C PHE A 8 -3.09 -29.74 -15.30
N THR A 9 -3.03 -29.53 -16.62
CA THR A 9 -2.05 -30.20 -17.49
C THR A 9 -1.26 -29.13 -18.23
N LEU A 10 0.06 -29.13 -18.04
CA LEU A 10 0.99 -28.30 -18.80
C LEU A 10 1.53 -29.14 -19.97
N ARG A 11 1.47 -28.60 -21.18
CA ARG A 11 1.93 -29.28 -22.42
C ARG A 11 2.95 -28.37 -23.12
N GLY A 12 3.88 -28.97 -23.85
CA GLY A 12 4.88 -28.24 -24.64
C GLY A 12 6.01 -27.65 -23.80
N LEU A 13 6.41 -28.32 -22.72
CA LEU A 13 7.60 -27.93 -21.95
C LEU A 13 8.85 -28.55 -22.60
N ASP A 14 9.89 -27.75 -22.78
CA ASP A 14 11.20 -28.25 -23.17
C ASP A 14 11.74 -29.21 -22.09
N PRO A 15 12.36 -30.34 -22.47
CA PRO A 15 12.90 -31.29 -21.51
C PRO A 15 14.03 -30.65 -20.69
N GLY A 16 13.95 -30.78 -19.36
CA GLY A 16 14.90 -30.16 -18.43
C GLY A 16 14.27 -29.82 -17.07
N THR A 17 15.03 -29.16 -16.22
CA THR A 17 14.59 -28.73 -14.89
C THR A 17 13.77 -27.45 -14.99
N VAL A 18 12.49 -27.51 -14.61
CA VAL A 18 11.53 -26.40 -14.68
C VAL A 18 11.07 -26.01 -13.28
N SER A 19 11.03 -24.71 -13.00
CA SER A 19 10.45 -24.16 -11.77
C SER A 19 8.97 -23.84 -11.97
N LEU A 20 8.11 -24.47 -11.17
CA LEU A 20 6.67 -24.28 -11.19
C LEU A 20 6.24 -23.53 -9.93
N GLN A 21 5.66 -22.34 -10.13
CA GLN A 21 5.06 -21.57 -9.04
C GLN A 21 3.54 -21.72 -9.07
N VAL A 22 2.96 -22.19 -7.97
CA VAL A 22 1.51 -22.40 -7.84
C VAL A 22 0.93 -21.39 -6.85
N ARG A 23 -0.14 -20.70 -7.26
CA ARG A 23 -0.84 -19.67 -6.48
C ARG A 23 -2.35 -19.89 -6.53
N ALA A 24 -3.03 -19.74 -5.39
CA ALA A 24 -4.49 -19.77 -5.29
C ALA A 24 -4.97 -18.74 -4.24
N PRO A 25 -6.13 -18.08 -4.42
CA PRO A 25 -6.68 -17.16 -3.42
C PRO A 25 -6.87 -17.85 -2.06
N GLY A 26 -6.35 -17.26 -0.98
CA GLY A 26 -6.43 -17.81 0.38
C GLY A 26 -5.41 -18.90 0.71
N TYR A 27 -4.36 -19.00 -0.09
CA TYR A 27 -3.27 -19.95 0.13
C TYR A 27 -1.90 -19.29 -0.10
N ARG A 28 -0.87 -19.74 0.64
CA ARG A 28 0.51 -19.29 0.41
C ARG A 28 1.03 -19.89 -0.89
N SER A 29 1.71 -19.08 -1.70
CA SER A 29 2.34 -19.55 -2.94
C SER A 29 3.48 -20.54 -2.64
N THR A 30 3.50 -21.65 -3.36
CA THR A 30 4.56 -22.67 -3.26
C THR A 30 5.27 -22.76 -4.61
N THR A 31 6.60 -22.79 -4.58
CA THR A 31 7.45 -23.02 -5.75
C THR A 31 8.04 -24.44 -5.67
N LEU A 32 7.93 -25.18 -6.77
CA LEU A 32 8.41 -26.56 -6.89
C LEU A 32 9.30 -26.68 -8.12
N THR A 33 10.40 -27.41 -7.97
CA THR A 33 11.27 -27.74 -9.10
C THR A 33 10.89 -29.12 -9.61
N VAL A 34 10.58 -29.23 -10.90
CA VAL A 34 10.16 -30.48 -11.56
C VAL A 34 11.05 -30.73 -12.77
N GLU A 35 11.51 -31.96 -12.92
CA GLU A 35 12.24 -32.41 -14.10
C GLU A 35 11.23 -32.86 -15.17
N ALA A 36 11.19 -32.14 -16.30
CA ALA A 36 10.36 -32.49 -17.45
C ALA A 36 11.16 -33.42 -18.37
N ARG A 37 10.61 -34.62 -18.65
CA ARG A 37 11.21 -35.61 -19.56
C ARG A 37 10.33 -35.76 -20.80
N ASN A 38 10.96 -35.97 -21.95
CA ASN A 38 10.24 -36.03 -23.22
C ASN A 38 9.40 -37.31 -23.30
N GLY A 39 8.08 -37.17 -23.52
CA GLY A 39 7.14 -38.29 -23.65
C GLY A 39 6.53 -38.81 -22.34
N ASP A 40 7.02 -38.37 -21.18
CA ASP A 40 6.50 -38.77 -19.87
C ASP A 40 5.54 -37.73 -19.28
N VAL A 41 4.47 -38.22 -18.64
CA VAL A 41 3.58 -37.37 -17.83
C VAL A 41 4.03 -37.48 -16.38
N THR A 42 4.62 -36.42 -15.84
CA THR A 42 5.02 -36.37 -14.42
C THR A 42 3.82 -35.95 -13.55
N PRO A 43 3.23 -36.85 -12.73
CA PRO A 43 2.16 -36.47 -11.83
C PRO A 43 2.72 -35.64 -10.67
N LEU A 44 2.22 -34.42 -10.50
CA LEU A 44 2.61 -33.53 -9.40
C LEU A 44 1.42 -33.29 -8.47
N ARG A 45 1.58 -33.61 -7.18
CA ARG A 45 0.64 -33.20 -6.13
C ARG A 45 1.22 -32.01 -5.38
N VAL A 46 0.50 -30.89 -5.39
CA VAL A 46 0.90 -29.65 -4.72
C VAL A 46 -0.07 -29.38 -3.59
N GLU A 47 0.45 -29.35 -2.36
CA GLU A 47 -0.30 -28.89 -1.20
C GLU A 47 0.04 -27.43 -0.93
N LEU A 48 -0.98 -26.57 -0.95
CA LEU A 48 -0.82 -25.18 -0.60
C LEU A 48 -1.24 -24.98 0.85
N PRO A 49 -0.39 -24.42 1.72
CA PRO A 49 -0.80 -24.09 3.08
C PRO A 49 -1.88 -22.99 3.04
N PRO A 50 -3.00 -23.14 3.78
CA PRO A 50 -4.01 -22.08 3.86
C PRO A 50 -3.38 -20.83 4.47
N ALA A 51 -3.54 -19.71 3.78
CA ALA A 51 -3.21 -18.39 4.29
C ALA A 51 -4.55 -17.70 4.53
N PRO A 52 -4.90 -17.33 5.78
CA PRO A 52 -6.20 -16.74 6.05
C PRO A 52 -6.45 -15.56 5.12
N LEU A 53 -7.52 -15.64 4.32
CA LEU A 53 -8.10 -14.46 3.68
C LEU A 53 -8.63 -13.61 4.82
N ALA A 54 -7.80 -12.69 5.30
CA ALA A 54 -8.27 -11.65 6.20
C ALA A 54 -9.29 -10.82 5.40
N MET A 55 -10.57 -11.11 5.61
CA MET A 55 -11.63 -10.16 5.33
C MET A 55 -11.23 -8.84 5.98
N ALA A 56 -11.33 -7.74 5.23
CA ALA A 56 -10.89 -6.41 5.62
C ALA A 56 -11.64 -5.90 6.86
N GLY A 57 -11.24 -6.36 8.03
CA GLY A 57 -11.41 -5.66 9.29
C GLY A 57 -10.21 -4.74 9.47
N LEU A 58 -10.44 -3.52 9.95
CA LEU A 58 -9.37 -2.72 10.54
C LEU A 58 -8.67 -3.59 11.58
N SER A 59 -7.42 -3.98 11.32
CA SER A 59 -6.61 -4.71 12.29
C SER A 59 -6.12 -3.71 13.33
N VAL A 60 -6.80 -3.68 14.48
CA VAL A 60 -6.26 -3.04 15.68
C VAL A 60 -5.40 -4.08 16.38
N GLU A 61 -4.19 -4.29 15.87
CA GLU A 61 -3.21 -5.18 16.50
C GLU A 61 -2.65 -4.52 17.76
N ALA A 62 -3.22 -4.90 18.91
CA ALA A 62 -2.64 -4.64 20.22
C ALA A 62 -1.44 -5.57 20.48
N ALA A 63 -0.35 -5.37 19.73
CA ALA A 63 0.92 -6.01 20.08
C ALA A 63 1.54 -5.27 21.28
N ARG A 64 1.81 -6.03 22.35
CA ARG A 64 2.39 -5.57 23.62
C ARG A 64 3.67 -4.76 23.35
N GLY A 65 3.59 -3.43 23.47
CA GLY A 65 4.66 -2.48 23.15
C GLY A 65 4.27 -1.37 22.15
N ARG A 66 3.11 -1.47 21.48
CA ARG A 66 2.57 -0.40 20.63
C ARG A 66 1.66 0.53 21.43
N SER A 67 1.73 1.83 21.14
CA SER A 67 0.89 2.88 21.72
C SER A 67 -0.60 2.48 21.66
N ALA A 68 -1.32 2.60 22.78
CA ALA A 68 -2.74 2.29 22.84
C ALA A 68 -3.51 3.07 21.77
N GLY A 69 -4.25 2.36 20.91
CA GLY A 69 -5.07 2.96 19.85
C GLY A 69 -4.36 3.15 18.50
N ALA A 70 -3.23 2.48 18.26
CA ALA A 70 -2.63 2.41 16.92
C ALA A 70 -3.60 1.77 15.92
N THR A 71 -3.71 2.36 14.72
CA THR A 71 -4.46 1.78 13.60
C THR A 71 -3.49 1.47 12.48
N VAL A 72 -3.56 0.26 11.92
CA VAL A 72 -2.71 -0.19 10.82
C VAL A 72 -3.58 -0.50 9.61
N LEU A 73 -3.18 0.04 8.45
CA LEU A 73 -3.68 -0.33 7.14
C LEU A 73 -2.60 -1.12 6.42
N GLU A 74 -2.82 -2.43 6.32
CA GLU A 74 -1.96 -3.36 5.61
C GLU A 74 -2.15 -3.26 4.09
N ARG A 75 -1.19 -3.79 3.31
CA ARG A 75 -1.17 -3.65 1.85
C ARG A 75 -2.49 -4.06 1.19
N GLY A 76 -3.08 -5.18 1.60
CA GLY A 76 -4.35 -5.65 1.04
C GLY A 76 -5.50 -4.66 1.25
N GLN A 77 -5.51 -3.94 2.38
CA GLN A 77 -6.50 -2.89 2.65
C GLN A 77 -6.23 -1.65 1.80
N VAL A 78 -4.95 -1.27 1.63
CA VAL A 78 -4.57 -0.16 0.77
C VAL A 78 -4.88 -0.45 -0.70
N GLU A 79 -4.68 -1.69 -1.19
CA GLU A 79 -5.08 -2.11 -2.55
C GLU A 79 -6.59 -2.09 -2.74
N ALA A 80 -7.36 -2.49 -1.72
CA ALA A 80 -8.83 -2.50 -1.79
C ALA A 80 -9.44 -1.10 -1.93
N LEU A 81 -8.73 -0.04 -1.57
CA LEU A 81 -9.16 1.35 -1.80
C LEU A 81 -9.10 1.76 -3.27
N GLY A 82 -8.33 1.04 -4.08
CA GLY A 82 -8.08 1.37 -5.48
C GLY A 82 -7.11 2.55 -5.67
N PRO A 83 -7.07 3.14 -6.87
CA PRO A 83 -6.17 4.23 -7.20
C PRO A 83 -6.49 5.48 -6.38
N GLY A 84 -5.48 6.06 -5.71
CA GLY A 84 -5.67 7.22 -4.86
C GLY A 84 -4.39 7.70 -4.18
N ASP A 85 -4.58 8.66 -3.28
CA ASP A 85 -3.54 9.28 -2.47
C ASP A 85 -3.64 8.85 -1.00
N LEU A 86 -2.64 9.22 -0.20
CA LEU A 86 -2.60 8.92 1.23
C LEU A 86 -3.80 9.51 1.98
N ALA A 87 -4.34 10.64 1.52
CA ALA A 87 -5.55 11.23 2.07
C ALA A 87 -6.76 10.28 1.98
N LEU A 88 -6.97 9.62 0.84
CA LEU A 88 -8.04 8.63 0.67
C LEU A 88 -7.93 7.48 1.69
N ALA A 89 -6.72 6.99 1.95
CA ALA A 89 -6.51 5.94 2.93
C ALA A 89 -6.75 6.41 4.37
N LEU A 90 -6.28 7.61 4.70
CA LEU A 90 -6.42 8.19 6.04
C LEU A 90 -7.85 8.59 6.40
N GLU A 91 -8.70 8.89 5.40
CA GLU A 91 -10.15 9.07 5.60
C GLU A 91 -10.85 7.82 6.18
N ARG A 92 -10.23 6.64 6.07
CA ARG A 92 -10.73 5.38 6.66
C ARG A 92 -10.25 5.12 8.08
N VAL A 93 -9.35 5.95 8.60
CA VAL A 93 -8.76 5.75 9.93
C VAL A 93 -9.60 6.49 10.99
N PRO A 94 -10.10 5.79 12.03
CA PRO A 94 -10.87 6.43 13.09
C PRO A 94 -10.10 7.53 13.81
N GLY A 95 -10.76 8.68 14.02
CA GLY A 95 -10.15 9.83 14.71
C GLY A 95 -9.14 10.60 13.87
N VAL A 96 -8.99 10.27 12.59
CA VAL A 96 -8.27 11.08 11.60
C VAL A 96 -9.29 11.88 10.80
N VAL A 97 -9.00 13.18 10.60
CA VAL A 97 -9.79 14.06 9.76
C VAL A 97 -8.88 14.58 8.66
N VAL A 98 -9.31 14.42 7.41
CA VAL A 98 -8.63 14.94 6.23
C VAL A 98 -9.38 16.15 5.72
N SER A 99 -8.65 17.23 5.46
CA SER A 99 -9.20 18.48 4.92
C SER A 99 -8.60 18.73 3.54
N ARG A 100 -9.41 18.55 2.49
CA ARG A 100 -9.02 18.83 1.10
C ARG A 100 -9.37 20.26 0.73
N GLN A 101 -8.45 20.95 0.08
CA GLN A 101 -8.66 22.31 -0.44
C GLN A 101 -9.15 22.28 -1.89
N GLY A 102 -10.19 21.48 -2.17
CA GLY A 102 -10.71 21.27 -3.53
C GLY A 102 -11.12 19.83 -3.77
N GLY A 103 -11.12 19.43 -5.05
CA GLY A 103 -11.45 18.07 -5.47
C GLY A 103 -10.27 17.09 -5.37
N PRO A 104 -10.39 15.90 -6.00
CA PRO A 104 -9.29 14.99 -6.25
C PRO A 104 -8.02 15.71 -6.70
N ASP A 105 -6.87 15.23 -6.21
CA ASP A 105 -5.53 15.78 -6.46
C ASP A 105 -5.29 17.21 -5.90
N SER A 106 -6.27 17.81 -5.23
CA SER A 106 -6.06 19.07 -4.51
C SER A 106 -5.29 18.85 -3.20
N PRO A 107 -4.54 19.86 -2.71
CA PRO A 107 -3.79 19.74 -1.47
C PRO A 107 -4.65 19.27 -0.31
N ALA A 108 -4.16 18.26 0.41
CA ALA A 108 -4.88 17.60 1.47
C ALA A 108 -4.07 17.64 2.77
N ALA A 109 -4.64 18.27 3.80
CA ALA A 109 -4.08 18.33 5.14
C ALA A 109 -4.72 17.29 6.07
N VAL A 110 -4.06 16.96 7.17
CA VAL A 110 -4.53 15.97 8.14
C VAL A 110 -4.49 16.50 9.56
N SER A 111 -5.51 16.14 10.34
CA SER A 111 -5.54 16.29 11.79
C SER A 111 -5.90 14.97 12.45
N ILE A 112 -5.39 14.77 13.67
CA ILE A 112 -5.62 13.55 14.45
C ILE A 112 -6.23 13.97 15.79
N ARG A 113 -7.39 13.40 16.14
CA ARG A 113 -8.14 13.66 17.38
C ARG A 113 -8.31 15.15 17.71
N GLY A 114 -8.60 15.97 16.70
CA GLY A 114 -8.86 17.41 16.86
C GLY A 114 -7.61 18.29 17.00
N GLY A 115 -6.40 17.72 16.88
CA GLY A 115 -5.16 18.51 16.86
C GLY A 115 -5.00 19.35 15.59
N SER A 116 -4.10 20.34 15.63
CA SER A 116 -3.82 21.17 14.45
C SER A 116 -3.04 20.41 13.37
N THR A 117 -3.14 20.84 12.11
CA THR A 117 -2.53 20.15 10.97
C THR A 117 -0.99 20.17 10.95
N ASP A 118 -0.38 21.09 11.69
CA ASP A 118 1.07 21.20 11.91
C ASP A 118 1.56 20.39 13.13
N GLN A 119 0.65 19.73 13.84
CA GLN A 119 0.91 18.89 15.02
C GLN A 119 0.85 17.39 14.73
N ALA A 120 0.59 17.00 13.48
CA ALA A 120 0.63 15.63 13.00
C ALA A 120 1.90 15.41 12.16
N LEU A 121 2.78 14.54 12.64
CA LEU A 121 4.01 14.19 11.93
C LEU A 121 3.74 13.04 10.96
N VAL A 122 4.18 13.17 9.72
CA VAL A 122 4.12 12.11 8.72
C VAL A 122 5.54 11.70 8.33
N LEU A 123 5.84 10.42 8.46
CA LEU A 123 7.12 9.84 8.11
C LEU A 123 6.93 8.88 6.93
N LEU A 124 7.68 9.08 5.85
CA LEU A 124 7.81 8.11 4.76
C LEU A 124 9.14 7.39 4.94
N ASP A 125 9.11 6.08 5.21
CA ASP A 125 10.30 5.26 5.50
C ASP A 125 11.21 5.86 6.58
N GLY A 126 10.59 6.49 7.58
CA GLY A 126 11.27 7.15 8.69
C GLY A 126 11.73 8.58 8.41
N VAL A 127 11.59 9.08 7.19
CA VAL A 127 11.95 10.45 6.81
C VAL A 127 10.73 11.36 6.89
N PRO A 128 10.80 12.51 7.59
CA PRO A 128 9.67 13.43 7.66
C PRO A 128 9.39 14.07 6.30
N VAL A 129 8.13 14.00 5.89
CA VAL A 129 7.64 14.61 4.64
C VAL A 129 6.92 15.93 4.88
N ASN A 130 6.75 16.33 6.14
CA ASN A 130 6.22 17.63 6.52
C ASN A 130 7.16 18.76 6.07
N ALA A 131 6.58 19.87 5.64
CA ALA A 131 7.32 21.09 5.31
C ALA A 131 8.10 21.60 6.54
N PRO A 132 9.42 21.84 6.45
CA PRO A 132 10.24 22.21 7.61
C PRO A 132 9.82 23.52 8.30
N LEU A 133 9.28 24.48 7.54
CA LEU A 133 8.87 25.79 8.04
C LEU A 133 7.49 25.76 8.69
N THR A 134 6.50 25.18 8.00
CA THR A 134 5.09 25.23 8.43
C THR A 134 4.67 24.01 9.25
N GLY A 135 5.42 22.92 9.22
CA GLY A 135 5.07 21.65 9.85
C GLY A 135 3.91 20.90 9.19
N ARG A 136 3.32 21.45 8.12
CA ARG A 136 2.19 20.86 7.40
C ARG A 136 2.67 19.86 6.36
N VAL A 137 1.81 18.93 5.99
CA VAL A 137 2.03 17.95 4.92
C VAL A 137 0.92 18.08 3.88
N ASP A 138 1.26 17.88 2.61
CA ASP A 138 0.27 17.65 1.57
C ASP A 138 0.19 16.16 1.24
N LEU A 139 -0.86 15.51 1.72
CA LEU A 139 -1.07 14.07 1.57
C LEU A 139 -1.35 13.65 0.12
N SER A 140 -1.76 14.59 -0.75
CA SER A 140 -2.05 14.31 -2.17
C SER A 140 -0.81 13.96 -3.00
N THR A 141 0.37 14.28 -2.45
CA THR A 141 1.69 14.02 -3.04
C THR A 141 2.15 12.57 -2.87
N ILE A 142 1.55 11.81 -1.95
CA ILE A 142 1.91 10.42 -1.67
C ILE A 142 0.84 9.51 -2.25
N THR A 143 1.19 8.71 -3.25
CA THR A 143 0.24 7.86 -3.97
C THR A 143 0.24 6.45 -3.41
N LEU A 144 -0.95 5.83 -3.34
CA LEU A 144 -1.13 4.52 -2.71
C LEU A 144 -0.46 3.36 -3.46
N ASP A 145 -0.08 3.59 -4.73
CA ASP A 145 0.70 2.63 -5.53
C ASP A 145 2.11 2.39 -4.96
N ALA A 146 2.68 3.40 -4.30
CA ALA A 146 4.01 3.37 -3.73
C ALA A 146 4.03 2.98 -2.24
N VAL A 147 2.86 2.84 -1.60
CA VAL A 147 2.73 2.57 -0.16
C VAL A 147 2.55 1.09 0.10
N GLU A 148 3.32 0.50 1.02
CA GLU A 148 3.11 -0.89 1.47
C GLU A 148 2.18 -0.94 2.67
N ARG A 149 2.43 -0.08 3.67
CA ARG A 149 1.70 -0.08 4.93
C ARG A 149 1.58 1.32 5.50
N ILE A 150 0.45 1.61 6.14
CA ILE A 150 0.21 2.86 6.85
C ILE A 150 -0.08 2.54 8.30
N THR A 151 0.63 3.16 9.24
CA THR A 151 0.37 3.05 10.68
C THR A 151 0.09 4.43 11.26
N VAL A 152 -1.06 4.59 11.89
CA VAL A 152 -1.44 5.83 12.58
C VAL A 152 -1.34 5.61 14.08
N LEU A 153 -0.49 6.39 14.72
CA LEU A 153 -0.27 6.41 16.16
C LEU A 153 -0.87 7.70 16.72
N PRO A 154 -2.07 7.67 17.33
CA PRO A 154 -2.67 8.87 17.89
C PRO A 154 -1.95 9.32 19.17
N GLY A 155 -2.14 10.60 19.52
CA GLY A 155 -1.65 11.19 20.76
C GLY A 155 -0.21 11.68 20.68
N VAL A 156 0.34 12.10 21.83
CA VAL A 156 1.67 12.68 21.90
C VAL A 156 2.74 11.61 21.71
N GLN A 157 3.55 11.74 20.66
CA GLN A 157 4.64 10.83 20.33
C GLN A 157 5.99 11.55 20.15
N SER A 158 6.08 12.83 20.55
CA SER A 158 7.25 13.67 20.33
C SER A 158 8.54 13.13 20.95
N ALA A 159 8.45 12.39 22.06
CA ALA A 159 9.60 11.76 22.69
C ALA A 159 10.26 10.68 21.80
N ARG A 160 9.48 10.04 20.91
CA ARG A 160 9.95 8.93 20.07
C ARG A 160 10.28 9.36 18.64
N TYR A 161 9.50 10.27 18.07
CA TYR A 161 9.61 10.64 16.65
C TYR A 161 10.03 12.11 16.42
N GLY A 162 10.16 12.89 17.49
CA GLY A 162 10.65 14.26 17.42
C GLY A 162 9.53 15.32 17.35
N PRO A 163 9.87 16.58 16.99
CA PRO A 163 8.92 17.68 17.02
C PRO A 163 7.76 17.45 16.04
N ARG A 164 6.62 18.10 16.30
CA ARG A 164 5.39 18.03 15.49
C ARG A 164 4.62 16.71 15.57
N ALA A 165 4.93 15.86 16.54
CA ALA A 165 4.18 14.64 16.86
C ALA A 165 3.27 14.83 18.09
N LEU A 166 2.59 15.98 18.19
CA LEU A 166 1.75 16.32 19.34
C LEU A 166 0.37 15.66 19.26
N SER A 167 -0.26 15.68 18.08
CA SER A 167 -1.57 15.05 17.85
C SER A 167 -1.45 13.58 17.46
N GLY A 168 -0.31 13.19 16.90
CA GLY A 168 -0.03 11.82 16.47
C GLY A 168 1.09 11.75 15.44
N VAL A 169 1.38 10.52 15.02
CA VAL A 169 2.34 10.20 13.96
C VAL A 169 1.68 9.27 12.96
N ILE A 170 1.88 9.55 11.67
CA ILE A 170 1.52 8.67 10.56
C ILE A 170 2.81 8.13 9.98
N LEU A 171 3.01 6.83 10.11
CA LEU A 171 4.12 6.11 9.51
C LEU A 171 3.64 5.52 8.19
N VAL A 172 4.29 5.91 7.11
CA VAL A 172 4.08 5.39 5.77
C VAL A 172 5.32 4.58 5.42
N GLU A 173 5.13 3.30 5.16
CA GLU A 173 6.20 2.43 4.67
C GLU A 173 6.03 2.29 3.17
N GLY A 174 7.08 2.58 2.41
CA GLY A 174 7.14 2.44 0.98
C GLY A 174 7.23 0.97 0.56
N ARG A 175 6.77 0.66 -0.66
CA ARG A 175 6.92 -0.69 -1.23
C ARG A 175 8.39 -1.00 -1.47
N SER A 176 8.83 -2.13 -0.93
CA SER A 176 10.15 -2.70 -1.18
C SER A 176 10.03 -3.87 -2.17
N PRO A 177 10.79 -3.89 -3.27
CA PRO A 177 10.77 -5.00 -4.21
C PRO A 177 11.44 -6.22 -3.60
N ASP A 178 10.88 -7.41 -3.86
CA ASP A 178 11.50 -8.66 -3.39
C ASP A 178 12.54 -9.26 -4.33
N GLY A 179 12.57 -8.75 -5.56
CA GLY A 179 13.45 -9.15 -6.66
C GLY A 179 13.23 -8.18 -7.83
N GLY A 180 13.50 -8.61 -9.05
CA GLY A 180 13.14 -7.83 -10.25
C GLY A 180 11.62 -7.68 -10.34
N GLU A 181 11.12 -6.45 -10.30
CA GLU A 181 9.70 -6.15 -10.48
C GLU A 181 9.48 -5.05 -11.51
N THR A 182 8.40 -5.19 -12.27
CA THR A 182 7.88 -4.17 -13.18
C THR A 182 6.39 -4.10 -12.95
N ARG A 183 5.87 -2.90 -12.70
CA ARG A 183 4.44 -2.66 -12.50
C ARG A 183 4.01 -1.48 -13.34
N GLY A 184 2.83 -1.62 -13.94
CA GLY A 184 2.14 -0.54 -14.61
C GLY A 184 0.66 -0.59 -14.23
N ALA A 185 0.05 0.57 -14.02
CA ALA A 185 -1.39 0.69 -13.85
C ALA A 185 -1.92 1.84 -14.71
N ALA A 186 -3.13 1.65 -15.21
CA ALA A 186 -3.87 2.69 -15.90
C ALA A 186 -5.31 2.68 -15.36
N SER A 187 -5.86 3.86 -15.10
CA SER A 187 -7.23 3.98 -14.64
C SER A 187 -7.92 5.21 -15.22
N THR A 188 -9.24 5.12 -15.34
CA THR A 188 -10.11 6.23 -15.65
C THR A 188 -11.22 6.32 -14.62
N GLY A 189 -11.79 7.50 -14.42
CA GLY A 189 -12.86 7.71 -13.45
C GLY A 189 -13.73 8.91 -13.78
N SER A 190 -14.63 9.21 -12.86
CA SER A 190 -15.51 10.38 -12.92
C SER A 190 -14.72 11.69 -13.08
N TRP A 191 -15.37 12.73 -13.62
CA TRP A 191 -14.76 14.03 -13.90
C TRP A 191 -13.55 13.98 -14.84
N GLY A 192 -13.59 13.06 -15.81
CA GLY A 192 -12.52 12.87 -16.80
C GLY A 192 -11.20 12.37 -16.21
N ALA A 193 -11.21 11.85 -14.98
CA ALA A 193 -10.01 11.42 -14.30
C ALA A 193 -9.28 10.35 -15.11
N LYS A 194 -7.98 10.54 -15.32
CA LYS A 194 -7.06 9.60 -15.96
C LYS A 194 -5.80 9.50 -15.11
N ARG A 195 -5.31 8.29 -14.91
CA ARG A 195 -4.07 8.04 -14.20
C ARG A 195 -3.29 6.95 -14.90
N VAL A 196 -1.99 7.15 -15.03
CA VAL A 196 -1.03 6.17 -15.53
C VAL A 196 0.15 6.14 -14.57
N SER A 197 0.47 4.97 -14.03
CA SER A 197 1.64 4.77 -13.18
C SER A 197 2.53 3.67 -13.72
N VAL A 198 3.84 3.86 -13.62
CA VAL A 198 4.86 2.88 -14.00
C VAL A 198 5.93 2.84 -12.92
N ALA A 199 6.35 1.65 -12.53
CA ALA A 199 7.42 1.47 -11.58
C ALA A 199 8.26 0.23 -11.89
N LEU A 200 9.55 0.36 -11.59
CA LEU A 200 10.57 -0.66 -11.69
C LEU A 200 11.22 -0.83 -10.32
N GLY A 201 11.46 -2.06 -9.92
CA GLY A 201 12.12 -2.36 -8.66
C GLY A 201 13.10 -3.52 -8.79
N GLY A 202 14.11 -3.50 -7.94
CA GLY A 202 15.12 -4.55 -7.87
C GLY A 202 15.61 -4.74 -6.45
N ALA A 203 15.94 -5.98 -6.11
CA ALA A 203 16.64 -6.32 -4.89
C ALA A 203 17.88 -7.16 -5.22
N SER A 204 18.97 -6.91 -4.50
CA SER A 204 20.21 -7.66 -4.60
C SER A 204 20.69 -8.00 -3.19
N GLU A 205 21.20 -9.21 -3.03
CA GLU A 205 21.83 -9.66 -1.80
C GLU A 205 23.34 -9.78 -2.03
N SER A 206 24.12 -9.15 -1.14
CA SER A 206 25.58 -9.27 -1.15
C SER A 206 25.99 -10.66 -0.65
N ALA A 207 27.19 -11.13 -1.03
CA ALA A 207 27.79 -12.37 -0.49
C ALA A 207 27.93 -12.34 1.05
N SER A 208 27.89 -11.16 1.67
CA SER A 208 27.87 -10.97 3.13
C SER A 208 26.48 -11.06 3.76
N GLY A 209 25.42 -11.41 3.01
CA GLY A 209 24.03 -11.47 3.47
C GLY A 209 23.34 -10.10 3.57
N ARG A 210 24.00 -9.01 3.16
CA ARG A 210 23.39 -7.67 3.16
C ARG A 210 22.46 -7.53 1.96
N ARG A 211 21.15 -7.43 2.22
CA ARG A 211 20.14 -7.15 1.20
C ARG A 211 20.01 -5.65 0.94
N THR A 212 19.98 -5.27 -0.32
CA THR A 212 19.68 -3.89 -0.77
C THR A 212 18.54 -3.97 -1.78
N ALA A 213 17.51 -3.17 -1.57
CA ALA A 213 16.34 -3.13 -2.44
C ALA A 213 16.00 -1.67 -2.77
N GLY A 214 15.52 -1.43 -3.98
CA GLY A 214 15.20 -0.09 -4.43
C GLY A 214 14.18 -0.11 -5.55
N ARG A 215 13.32 0.90 -5.56
CA ARG A 215 12.25 1.08 -6.54
C ARG A 215 12.32 2.50 -7.08
N ILE A 216 12.06 2.62 -8.38
CA ILE A 216 11.86 3.89 -9.07
C ILE A 216 10.51 3.82 -9.79
N GLY A 217 9.76 4.90 -9.76
CA GLY A 217 8.48 4.96 -10.43
C GLY A 217 8.05 6.39 -10.68
N GLY A 218 7.13 6.52 -11.63
CA GLY A 218 6.50 7.77 -11.99
C GLY A 218 5.01 7.57 -12.20
N GLU A 219 4.27 8.64 -11.97
CA GLU A 219 2.83 8.65 -12.14
C GLU A 219 2.42 9.96 -12.80
N TRP A 220 1.51 9.84 -13.77
CA TRP A 220 0.83 10.96 -14.40
C TRP A 220 -0.65 10.89 -14.10
N ARG A 221 -1.24 12.04 -13.76
CA ARG A 221 -2.65 12.20 -13.40
C ARG A 221 -3.22 13.43 -14.09
N GLU A 222 -4.44 13.31 -14.59
CA GLU A 222 -5.22 14.39 -15.18
C GLU A 222 -6.67 14.28 -14.74
N THR A 223 -7.32 15.43 -14.55
CA THR A 223 -8.74 15.54 -14.21
C THR A 223 -9.30 16.82 -14.83
N ASP A 224 -10.59 16.83 -15.18
CA ASP A 224 -11.24 17.99 -15.80
C ASP A 224 -11.57 19.13 -14.81
N GLY A 225 -11.27 18.95 -13.52
CA GLY A 225 -11.45 19.97 -12.48
C GLY A 225 -12.90 20.34 -12.12
N ASN A 226 -13.90 19.78 -12.81
CA ASN A 226 -15.33 20.10 -12.64
C ASN A 226 -15.98 19.41 -11.43
N TYR A 227 -15.38 19.60 -10.25
CA TYR A 227 -15.85 19.00 -9.01
C TYR A 227 -17.04 19.78 -8.45
N ARG A 228 -18.16 19.10 -8.19
CA ARG A 228 -19.27 19.69 -7.42
C ARG A 228 -18.86 19.72 -5.95
N TYR A 229 -18.74 20.90 -5.37
CA TYR A 229 -18.64 21.07 -3.92
C TYR A 229 -20.01 21.44 -3.35
N ALA A 230 -20.42 20.75 -2.28
CA ALA A 230 -21.55 21.18 -1.48
C ALA A 230 -21.00 22.20 -0.47
N VAL A 231 -21.47 23.45 -0.53
CA VAL A 231 -21.25 24.40 0.55
C VAL A 231 -22.12 23.94 1.71
N PRO A 232 -21.56 23.48 2.85
CA PRO A 232 -22.39 23.15 3.99
C PRO A 232 -23.15 24.41 4.40
N GLU A 233 -24.47 24.30 4.56
CA GLU A 233 -25.28 25.39 5.12
C GLU A 233 -24.70 25.76 6.48
N VAL A 234 -24.10 26.94 6.56
CA VAL A 234 -23.70 27.52 7.84
C VAL A 234 -25.00 27.84 8.58
N ARG A 235 -25.44 26.94 9.47
CA ARG A 235 -26.36 27.32 10.54
C ARG A 235 -25.57 28.18 11.54
N GLY A 236 -25.41 29.44 11.18
CA GLY A 236 -24.95 30.47 12.10
C GLY A 236 -25.97 30.58 13.24
N GLY A 237 -25.47 30.51 14.47
CA GLY A 237 -26.14 30.91 15.70
C GLY A 237 -25.29 31.96 16.40
#